data_AF-A0A4Z2GQP5-F1
#
_entry.id   AF-A0A4Z2GQP5-F1
#
_cell.length_a   1.000
_cell.length_b   1.000
_cell.length_c   1.000
_cell.angle_alpha   90.00
_cell.angle_beta   90.00
_cell.angle_gamma   90.00
#
_symmetry.space_group_name_H-M   'P 1'
#
loop_
_entity.id
_entity.type
_entity.pdbx_description
1 polymer ?
#
loop_
_entity_poly.entity_id
_entity_poly.type
_entity_poly.pdbx_seq_one_letter_code
_entity_poly.pdbx_strand_id
1 'polypeptide(L)'
;MSSENTLDDEDTFKILIATDIHLGYLEKDAIRGNDSFNTLDEILKCAKTNQVDFILLGGDLFHENKPSRRCLHSCITMMRRYCMGDTPINFNILSDQTVNFNTTQKRKRNNDSLQ
;
A
#
# COMPACT_ATOMS: atom_id res chain seq x y z
N MET A 1 -10.92 -35.69 16.25
CA MET A 1 -9.89 -34.88 16.91
C MET A 1 -8.66 -34.85 16.00
N SER A 2 -8.68 -33.94 15.04
CA SER A 2 -7.52 -33.59 14.21
C SER A 2 -7.28 -32.11 14.45
N SER A 3 -6.60 -31.81 15.55
CA SER A 3 -6.01 -30.52 15.83
C SER A 3 -4.83 -30.36 14.88
N GLU A 4 -5.11 -29.93 13.66
CA GLU A 4 -4.11 -29.45 12.71
C GLU A 4 -3.93 -27.95 12.95
N ASN A 5 -2.68 -27.55 13.21
CA ASN A 5 -2.26 -26.17 13.45
C ASN A 5 -2.69 -25.23 12.29
N THR A 6 -3.88 -24.64 12.38
CA THR A 6 -4.08 -23.30 11.87
C THR A 6 -3.40 -22.39 12.88
N LEU A 7 -2.15 -21.96 12.61
CA LEU A 7 -1.64 -20.76 13.27
C LEU A 7 -2.74 -19.71 13.13
N ASP A 8 -3.26 -19.20 14.25
CA ASP A 8 -4.37 -18.26 14.24
C ASP A 8 -3.99 -17.04 13.38
N ASP A 9 -4.50 -17.01 12.16
CA ASP A 9 -4.33 -15.91 11.20
C ASP A 9 -4.85 -14.59 11.79
N GLU A 10 -5.73 -14.65 12.80
CA GLU A 10 -6.27 -13.49 13.52
C GLU A 10 -5.22 -12.79 14.40
N ASP A 11 -4.28 -13.54 14.98
CA ASP A 11 -3.18 -13.01 15.79
C ASP A 11 -1.88 -12.83 14.99
N THR A 12 -1.93 -13.09 13.68
CA THR A 12 -0.75 -13.03 12.79
C THR A 12 -0.81 -11.82 11.88
N PHE A 13 0.18 -10.94 12.02
CA PHE A 13 0.27 -9.73 11.22
C PHE A 13 0.94 -9.99 9.86
N LYS A 14 0.21 -9.79 8.75
CA LYS A 14 0.72 -10.00 7.39
C LYS A 14 1.16 -8.68 6.77
N ILE A 15 2.48 -8.55 6.56
CA ILE A 15 3.09 -7.34 6.00
C ILE A 15 3.68 -7.68 4.63
N LEU A 16 3.27 -6.95 3.59
CA LEU A 16 4.02 -6.94 2.34
C LEU A 16 5.11 -5.87 2.42
N ILE A 17 6.36 -6.26 2.18
CA ILE A 17 7.50 -5.34 2.18
C ILE A 17 7.99 -5.18 0.74
N ALA A 18 8.17 -3.94 0.30
CA ALA A 18 8.77 -3.60 -0.98
C ALA A 18 9.63 -2.33 -0.86
N THR A 19 10.61 -2.15 -1.73
CA THR A 19 11.51 -0.98 -1.73
C THR A 19 12.03 -0.71 -3.14
N ASP A 20 12.54 0.49 -3.39
CA ASP A 20 13.27 0.86 -4.61
C ASP A 20 12.52 0.52 -5.90
N ILE A 21 11.20 0.76 -5.91
CA ILE A 21 10.32 0.49 -7.04
C ILE A 21 10.69 1.38 -8.24
N HIS A 22 11.19 2.60 -7.97
CA HIS A 22 11.59 3.58 -8.98
C HIS A 22 10.55 3.75 -10.10
N LEU A 23 9.31 4.06 -9.69
CA LEU A 23 8.21 4.26 -10.62
C LEU A 23 8.52 5.41 -11.59
N GLY A 24 8.32 5.15 -12.88
CA GLY A 24 8.66 6.08 -13.96
C GLY A 24 10.10 5.95 -14.47
N TYR A 25 10.87 4.96 -14.01
CA TYR A 25 12.15 4.62 -14.62
C TYR A 25 11.96 4.31 -16.11
N LEU A 26 12.75 4.98 -16.96
CA LEU A 26 12.69 4.89 -18.42
C LEU A 26 11.30 5.11 -19.04
N GLU A 27 10.44 5.94 -18.43
CA GLU A 27 9.06 6.17 -18.88
C GLU A 27 8.90 6.54 -20.37
N LYS A 28 9.93 7.17 -20.99
CA LYS A 28 9.92 7.58 -22.40
C LYS A 28 10.39 6.49 -23.37
N ASP A 29 10.91 5.38 -22.87
CA ASP A 29 11.35 4.25 -23.69
C ASP A 29 10.14 3.49 -24.25
N ALA A 30 10.18 3.19 -25.54
CA ALA A 30 9.05 2.56 -26.24
C ALA A 30 8.77 1.12 -25.80
N ILE A 31 9.77 0.42 -25.27
CA ILE A 31 9.68 -0.98 -24.86
C ILE A 31 9.55 -1.08 -23.35
N ARG A 32 10.41 -0.35 -22.62
CA ARG A 32 10.62 -0.49 -21.18
C ARG A 32 9.85 0.52 -20.34
N GLY A 33 9.22 1.51 -20.95
CA GLY A 33 8.58 2.60 -20.22
C GLY A 33 7.42 2.17 -19.31
N ASN A 34 6.89 0.96 -19.51
CA ASN A 34 5.83 0.40 -18.66
C ASN A 34 6.35 -0.57 -17.60
N ASP A 35 7.64 -0.94 -17.59
CA ASP A 35 8.18 -2.00 -16.72
C ASP A 35 7.91 -1.68 -15.25
N SER A 36 8.34 -0.50 -14.80
CA SER A 36 8.16 -0.05 -13.41
C SER A 36 6.68 -0.01 -12.97
N PHE A 37 5.78 0.36 -13.88
CA PHE A 37 4.33 0.39 -13.60
C PHE A 37 3.75 -1.01 -13.49
N ASN A 38 4.15 -1.93 -14.37
CA ASN A 38 3.71 -3.32 -14.34
C ASN A 38 4.20 -4.01 -13.06
N THR A 39 5.43 -3.75 -12.63
CA THR A 39 5.97 -4.28 -11.37
C THR A 39 5.20 -3.76 -10.15
N LEU A 40 4.88 -2.46 -10.10
CA LEU A 40 4.06 -1.92 -9.01
C LEU A 40 2.65 -2.54 -9.00
N ASP A 41 2.04 -2.73 -10.18
CA ASP A 41 0.73 -3.38 -10.32
C ASP A 41 0.76 -4.82 -9.80
N GLU A 42 1.82 -5.57 -10.10
CA GLU A 42 2.05 -6.93 -9.59
C GLU A 42 2.19 -6.93 -8.07
N ILE A 43 3.02 -6.05 -7.50
CA ILE A 43 3.19 -5.93 -6.05
C ILE A 43 1.85 -5.68 -5.35
N LEU A 44 1.06 -4.74 -5.88
CA LEU A 44 -0.25 -4.39 -5.31
C LEU A 44 -1.29 -5.51 -5.49
N LYS A 45 -1.24 -6.24 -6.61
CA LYS A 45 -2.04 -7.46 -6.81
C LYS A 45 -1.66 -8.54 -5.80
N CYS A 46 -0.37 -8.78 -5.58
CA CYS A 46 0.11 -9.71 -4.56
C CYS A 46 -0.36 -9.32 -3.16
N ALA A 47 -0.30 -8.03 -2.80
CA ALA A 47 -0.82 -7.55 -1.52
C ALA A 47 -2.31 -7.90 -1.34
N LYS A 48 -3.12 -7.64 -2.37
CA LYS A 48 -4.55 -7.92 -2.36
C LYS A 48 -4.87 -9.41 -2.33
N THR A 49 -4.21 -10.21 -3.16
CA THR A 49 -4.41 -11.66 -3.24
C THR A 49 -4.05 -12.36 -1.93
N ASN A 50 -2.97 -11.94 -1.27
CA ASN A 50 -2.54 -12.52 0.01
C ASN A 50 -3.25 -11.91 1.23
N GLN A 51 -4.16 -10.94 1.02
CA GLN A 51 -4.91 -10.26 2.09
C GLN A 51 -3.98 -9.77 3.20
N VAL A 52 -2.95 -9.00 2.82
CA VAL A 52 -2.02 -8.39 3.77
C VAL A 52 -2.70 -7.25 4.52
N ASP A 53 -2.32 -7.04 5.77
CA ASP A 53 -2.90 -5.99 6.62
C ASP A 53 -2.42 -4.60 6.20
N PHE A 54 -1.13 -4.47 5.86
CA PHE A 54 -0.60 -3.28 5.20
C PHE A 54 0.62 -3.58 4.34
N ILE A 55 0.98 -2.58 3.52
CA ILE A 55 2.18 -2.57 2.68
C ILE A 55 3.20 -1.60 3.29
N LEU A 56 4.42 -2.09 3.53
CA LEU A 56 5.55 -1.28 3.96
C LEU A 56 6.46 -0.98 2.78
N LEU A 57 6.59 0.30 2.44
CA LEU A 57 7.50 0.76 1.39
C LEU A 57 8.78 1.33 2.02
N GLY A 58 9.93 0.77 1.65
CA GLY A 58 11.24 1.09 2.22
C GLY A 58 11.88 2.40 1.74
N GLY A 59 11.40 2.96 0.62
CA GLY A 59 11.99 4.16 0.02
C GLY A 59 11.87 4.14 -1.50
N ASP A 60 12.27 5.24 -2.14
CA ASP A 60 12.44 5.38 -3.59
C ASP A 60 11.29 4.84 -4.43
N LEU A 61 10.06 5.17 -4.02
CA LEU A 61 8.85 4.82 -4.77
C LEU A 61 8.87 5.42 -6.18
N PHE A 62 9.37 6.64 -6.34
CA PHE A 62 9.51 7.32 -7.63
C PHE A 62 10.96 7.37 -8.05
N HIS A 63 11.23 7.20 -9.34
CA HIS A 63 12.58 7.33 -9.88
C HIS A 63 13.08 8.78 -9.83
N GLU A 64 12.19 9.72 -10.11
CA GLU A 64 12.50 11.15 -10.17
C GLU A 64 11.92 11.87 -8.94
N ASN A 65 12.69 12.78 -8.35
CA ASN A 65 12.23 13.64 -7.24
C ASN A 65 10.99 14.46 -7.61
N LYS A 66 10.83 14.78 -8.90
CA LYS A 66 9.64 15.42 -9.48
C LYS A 66 9.05 14.47 -10.53
N PRO A 67 8.21 13.50 -10.12
CA PRO A 67 7.65 12.53 -11.05
C PRO A 67 6.77 13.21 -12.09
N SER A 68 6.65 12.58 -13.26
CA SER A 68 5.76 13.08 -14.31
C SER A 68 4.30 13.03 -13.86
N ARG A 69 3.44 13.88 -14.46
CA ARG A 69 1.99 13.86 -14.16
C ARG A 69 1.37 12.49 -14.43
N ARG A 70 1.83 11.81 -15.49
CA ARG A 70 1.39 10.46 -15.85
C ARG A 70 1.82 9.47 -14.76
N CYS A 71 3.09 9.49 -14.36
CA CYS A 71 3.61 8.61 -13.32
C CYS A 71 2.83 8.75 -12.00
N LEU A 72 2.65 9.98 -11.52
CA LEU A 72 1.91 10.27 -10.29
C LEU A 72 0.43 9.85 -10.39
N HIS A 73 -0.23 10.14 -11.51
CA HIS A 73 -1.62 9.75 -11.71
C HIS A 73 -1.79 8.23 -11.77
N SER A 74 -0.90 7.52 -12.46
CA SER A 74 -0.90 6.05 -12.53
C SER A 74 -0.72 5.43 -11.14
N CYS A 75 0.25 5.92 -10.36
CA CYS A 75 0.49 5.48 -8.98
C CYS A 75 -0.77 5.61 -8.11
N ILE A 76 -1.37 6.81 -8.09
CA ILE A 76 -2.60 7.06 -7.32
C ILE A 76 -3.74 6.16 -7.79
N THR A 77 -3.88 5.98 -9.10
CA THR A 77 -4.93 5.12 -9.67
C THR A 77 -4.77 3.67 -9.23
N MET A 78 -3.55 3.14 -9.24
CA MET A 78 -3.25 1.79 -8.77
C MET A 78 -3.50 1.65 -7.27
N MET A 79 -3.00 2.58 -6.45
CA MET A 79 -3.26 2.58 -5.01
C MET A 79 -4.76 2.61 -4.70
N ARG A 80 -5.55 3.43 -5.40
CA ARG A 80 -7.01 3.47 -5.24
C ARG A 80 -7.69 2.16 -5.64
N ARG A 81 -7.18 1.47 -6.67
CA ARG A 81 -7.76 0.20 -7.15
C ARG A 81 -7.50 -0.96 -6.18
N TYR A 82 -6.31 -1.02 -5.59
CA TYR A 82 -5.89 -2.17 -4.79
C TYR A 82 -6.05 -1.97 -3.29
N CYS A 83 -5.86 -0.74 -2.79
CA CYS A 83 -5.85 -0.44 -1.35
C CYS A 83 -7.17 0.14 -0.81
N MET A 84 -8.13 0.49 -1.68
CA MET A 84 -9.47 0.91 -1.25
C MET A 84 -10.49 -0.19 -1.54
N GLY A 85 -11.33 -0.49 -0.56
CA GLY A 85 -12.39 -1.48 -0.65
C GLY A 85 -13.19 -1.54 0.64
N ASP A 86 -14.11 -2.48 0.71
CA ASP A 86 -15.01 -2.65 1.87
C ASP A 86 -14.41 -3.52 2.98
N THR A 87 -13.23 -4.11 2.74
CA THR A 87 -12.52 -4.92 3.73
C THR A 87 -12.11 -4.05 4.92
N PRO A 88 -12.53 -4.37 6.16
CA PRO A 88 -12.14 -3.61 7.34
C PRO A 88 -10.65 -3.77 7.63
N ILE A 89 -10.07 -2.76 8.28
CA ILE A 89 -8.69 -2.79 8.75
C ILE A 89 -8.70 -3.42 10.15
N ASN A 90 -8.02 -4.56 10.33
CA ASN A 90 -8.06 -5.37 11.56
C ASN A 90 -7.00 -4.98 12.60
N PHE A 91 -6.35 -3.83 12.46
CA PHE A 91 -5.33 -3.37 13.40
C PHE A 91 -5.54 -1.92 13.83
N ASN A 92 -5.05 -1.60 15.02
CA ASN A 92 -5.17 -0.28 15.63
C ASN A 92 -3.82 0.43 15.71
N ILE A 93 -3.82 1.73 15.38
CA ILE A 93 -2.66 2.61 15.56
C ILE A 93 -2.82 3.29 16.92
N LEU A 94 -2.01 2.87 17.90
CA LEU A 94 -2.03 3.43 19.27
C LEU A 94 -1.14 4.67 19.44
N SER A 95 -0.33 5.00 18.44
CA SER A 95 0.55 6.17 18.49
C SER A 95 -0.21 7.47 18.28
N ASP A 96 0.36 8.58 18.77
CA ASP A 96 -0.21 9.90 18.58
C ASP A 96 -0.30 10.24 17.08
N GLN A 97 -1.52 10.25 16.58
CA GLN A 97 -1.81 10.51 15.18
C GLN A 97 -1.57 11.98 14.80
N THR A 98 -1.56 12.90 15.77
CA THR A 98 -1.35 14.33 15.50
C THR A 98 0.09 14.62 15.08
N VAL A 99 1.06 13.87 15.61
CA VAL A 99 2.48 13.96 15.25
C VAL A 99 2.75 13.32 13.89
N ASN A 100 2.09 12.20 13.62
CA ASN A 100 2.34 11.39 12.42
C ASN A 100 1.53 11.87 11.20
N PHE A 101 0.41 12.57 11.42
CA PHE A 101 -0.51 12.98 10.36
C PHE A 101 -0.89 14.47 10.47
N ASN A 102 0.12 15.35 10.36
CA ASN A 102 0.01 16.81 10.51
C ASN A 102 -1.06 17.51 9.64
N THR A 103 -1.53 16.89 8.55
CA THR A 103 -2.51 17.50 7.63
C THR A 103 -3.97 17.14 7.95
N THR A 104 -4.22 16.32 8.99
CA THR A 104 -5.53 15.69 9.23
C THR A 104 -6.47 16.52 10.11
N GLN A 105 -6.51 17.85 9.97
CA GLN A 105 -7.50 18.65 10.71
C GLN A 105 -8.94 18.55 10.17
N LYS A 106 -9.24 17.75 9.13
CA LYS A 106 -10.60 17.70 8.54
C LYS A 106 -11.18 16.33 8.15
N ARG A 107 -10.66 15.20 8.63
CA ARG A 107 -11.37 13.92 8.50
C ARG A 107 -11.03 13.00 9.67
N LYS A 108 -11.93 12.93 10.65
CA LYS A 108 -12.01 11.77 11.55
C LYS A 108 -12.02 10.52 10.67
N ARG A 109 -11.05 9.62 10.86
CA ARG A 109 -11.11 8.29 10.24
C ARG A 109 -12.25 7.52 10.91
N ASN A 110 -12.96 6.71 10.13
CA ASN A 110 -14.22 6.07 10.52
C ASN A 110 -14.11 5.06 11.69
N ASN A 111 -12.91 4.84 12.28
CA ASN A 111 -12.72 3.88 13.37
C ASN A 111 -12.98 4.44 14.79
N ASP A 112 -13.24 5.73 14.96
CA ASP A 112 -13.50 6.32 16.28
C ASP A 112 -15.00 6.30 16.68
N SER A 113 -15.79 5.33 16.18
CA SER A 113 -17.25 5.30 16.39
C SER A 113 -17.72 4.38 17.53
N LEU A 114 -16.80 3.82 18.34
CA LEU A 114 -17.15 2.93 19.46
C LEU A 114 -16.26 3.21 20.68
N GLN A 115 -16.47 4.37 21.31
CA GLN A 115 -16.44 4.56 22.76
C GLN A 115 -17.48 5.60 23.16
#